data_AF-A0A3D3NX31-F1
#
_entry.id   AF-A0A3D3NX31-F1
#
_cell.length_a   1.000
_cell.length_b   1.000
_cell.length_c   1.000
_cell.angle_alpha   90.00
_cell.angle_beta   90.00
_cell.angle_gamma   90.00
#
_symmetry.space_group_name_H-M   'P 1'
#
loop_
_entity.id
_entity.type
_entity.pdbx_description
1 polymer ?
#
loop_
_entity_poly.entity_id
_entity_poly.type
_entity_poly.pdbx_seq_one_letter_code
_entity_poly.pdbx_strand_id
1 'polypeptide(L)' 'MSDKRQFFGTDGVRATANRHPMTPEFVLRLGQAAARVLTAGHEGHERPRCV' A
#
# COMPACT_ATOMS: atom_id res chain seq x y z
N MET A 1 1.24 -15.84 -17.24
CA MET A 1 0.66 -14.50 -17.50
C MET A 1 1.45 -13.53 -16.64
N SER A 2 2.10 -12.52 -17.21
CA SER A 2 2.93 -11.61 -16.41
C SER A 2 2.04 -10.88 -15.42
N ASP A 3 2.15 -11.21 -14.13
CA ASP A 3 1.51 -10.50 -13.01
C ASP A 3 2.03 -9.07 -13.01
N LYS A 4 1.37 -8.22 -13.79
CA LYS A 4 1.83 -6.86 -14.04
C LYS A 4 1.59 -6.08 -12.76
N ARG A 5 2.65 -5.52 -12.18
CA ARG A 5 2.55 -4.52 -11.10
C ARG A 5 1.64 -3.39 -11.59
N GLN A 6 0.43 -3.32 -11.04
CA GLN A 6 -0.65 -2.48 -11.58
C GLN A 6 -0.74 -1.11 -10.91
N PHE A 7 -0.34 -0.98 -9.64
CA PHE A 7 -0.59 0.23 -8.85
C PHE A 7 0.67 1.01 -8.48
N PHE A 8 1.82 0.33 -8.34
CA PHE A 8 3.07 0.95 -7.88
C PHE A 8 4.00 1.25 -9.06
N GLY A 9 4.11 2.54 -9.41
CA GLY A 9 5.17 3.08 -10.28
C GLY A 9 6.37 3.57 -9.47
N THR A 10 7.21 4.41 -10.09
CA THR A 10 8.38 5.02 -9.42
C THR A 10 8.00 5.80 -8.16
N ASP A 11 6.91 6.58 -8.24
CA ASP A 11 6.44 7.47 -7.18
C ASP A 11 5.27 6.86 -6.37
N GLY A 12 5.16 5.52 -6.37
CA GLY A 12 4.05 4.81 -5.74
C GLY A 12 2.75 4.86 -6.55
N VAL A 13 1.62 5.03 -5.85
CA VAL A 13 0.27 5.03 -6.45
C VAL A 13 -0.17 6.47 -6.73
N ARG A 14 -0.45 6.80 -7.99
CA ARG A 14 -0.96 8.13 -8.41
C ARG A 14 -2.26 8.03 -9.17
N ALA A 15 -3.25 8.84 -8.80
CA ALA A 15 -4.50 9.02 -9.53
C ALA A 15 -5.24 10.26 -9.03
N THR A 16 -6.34 10.63 -9.68
CA THR A 16 -7.22 11.72 -9.24
C THR A 16 -7.97 11.31 -7.97
N ALA A 17 -8.00 12.18 -6.96
CA ALA A 17 -8.75 11.96 -5.73
C ALA A 17 -10.22 11.58 -6.00
N ASN A 18 -10.76 10.65 -5.21
CA ASN A 18 -12.11 10.11 -5.35
C ASN A 18 -12.38 9.38 -6.68
N ARG A 19 -11.34 9.00 -7.43
CA ARG A 19 -11.44 8.16 -8.63
C ARG A 19 -10.52 6.96 -8.48
N HIS A 20 -10.97 5.77 -8.85
CA HIS A 20 -10.13 4.57 -8.76
C HIS A 20 -8.80 4.76 -9.53
N PRO A 21 -7.64 4.42 -8.95
CA PRO A 21 -7.41 3.79 -7.63
C PRO A 21 -7.33 4.73 -6.39
N MET A 22 -7.54 6.04 -6.47
CA MET A 22 -7.49 6.96 -5.32
C MET A 22 -8.86 7.18 -4.64
N THR A 23 -9.60 6.10 -4.38
CA THR A 23 -10.83 6.15 -3.56
C THR A 23 -10.51 5.90 -2.08
N PRO A 24 -11.32 6.41 -1.13
CA PRO A 24 -11.10 6.16 0.30
C PRO A 24 -11.03 4.67 0.65
N GLU A 25 -11.91 3.86 0.05
CA GLU A 25 -11.92 2.41 0.26
C GLU A 25 -10.64 1.74 -0.22
N PHE A 26 -10.15 2.11 -1.41
CA PHE A 26 -8.91 1.54 -1.94
C PHE A 26 -7.72 1.93 -1.07
N VAL A 27 -7.61 3.21 -0.69
CA VAL A 27 -6.50 3.71 0.13
C VAL A 27 -6.51 3.08 1.53
N LEU A 28 -7.67 2.84 2.12
CA LEU A 28 -7.80 2.12 3.39
C LEU A 28 -7.27 0.68 3.28
N ARG A 29 -7.69 -0.05 2.24
CA ARG A 29 -7.21 -1.42 1.97
C ARG A 29 -5.71 -1.45 1.67
N LEU A 30 -5.21 -0.44 0.94
CA LEU A 30 -3.79 -0.27 0.66
C LEU A 30 -2.99 -0.09 1.95
N GLY A 31 -3.46 0.76 2.86
CA GLY A 31 -2.81 0.96 4.18
C GLY A 31 -2.78 -0.32 5.02
N GLN A 32 -3.87 -1.10 5.01
CA GLN A 32 -3.90 -2.41 5.69
C GLN A 32 -2.90 -3.41 5.08
N ALA A 33 -2.80 -3.45 3.75
CA ALA A 33 -1.83 -4.29 3.06
C ALA A 33 -0.39 -3.83 3.37
N ALA A 34 -0.13 -2.52 3.36
CA ALA A 34 1.15 -1.94 3.73
C ALA A 34 1.54 -2.31 5.17
N ALA A 35 0.61 -2.21 6.13
CA ALA A 35 0.86 -2.62 7.51
C ALA A 35 1.30 -4.09 7.59
N ARG A 36 0.57 -5.01 6.95
CA ARG A 36 0.92 -6.44 6.94
C ARG A 36 2.30 -6.69 6.36
N VAL A 37 2.66 -6.00 5.29
CA VAL A 37 3.97 -6.13 4.65
C VAL A 37 5.08 -5.54 5.53
N LEU A 38 4.87 -4.35 6.10
CA LEU A 38 5.86 -3.68 6.95
C LEU A 38 6.11 -4.45 8.26
N THR A 39 5.11 -5.12 8.80
CA THR A 39 5.26 -5.95 10.01
C THR A 39 5.76 -7.36 9.72
N ALA A 40 5.83 -7.78 8.45
CA ALA A 40 6.27 -9.12 8.09
C ALA A 40 7.76 -9.28 8.45
N GLY A 41 8.06 -10.09 9.46
CA GLY A 41 9.43 -10.31 9.94
C GLY A 41 9.86 -9.45 11.12
N HIS A 42 8.97 -8.60 11.65
CA HIS A 42 9.19 -7.91 12.92
C HIS A 42 8.56 -8.73 14.05
N GLU A 43 9.37 -9.21 15.01
CA GLU A 43 8.89 -9.88 16.22
C GLU A 43 8.88 -8.91 17.41
N GLY A 44 7.75 -8.81 18.11
CA GLY A 44 7.60 -8.00 19.32
C GLY A 44 6.79 -6.72 19.15
N HIS A 45 6.96 -5.77 20.08
CA HIS A 45 6.18 -4.52 20.15
C HIS A 45 6.70 -3.41 19.23
N GLU A 46 7.60 -3.73 18.30
CA GLU A 46 8.08 -2.76 17.33
C GLU A 46 6.97 -2.37 16.36
N ARG A 47 6.79 -1.06 16.17
CA ARG A 47 5.80 -0.49 15.25
C ARG A 47 6.58 0.08 14.07
N PRO A 48 6.87 -0.72 13.02
CA PRO A 48 7.64 -0.26 11.88
C PRO A 48 6.96 0.96 11.25
N ARG A 49 7.78 1.95 10.87
CA ARG A 49 7.33 3.22 10.28
C ARG A 49 7.84 3.29 8.85
N CYS A 50 6.98 3.62 7.91
CA CYS A 50 7.40 4.11 6.61
C CYS A 50 7.63 5.62 6.70
N VAL A 51 8.79 6.09 6.24
CA VAL A 51 9.14 7.51 6.11
C VAL A 51 9.12 7.95 4.66
#